data_AF-A0A1M7C2V4-F1
#
_entry.id   AF-A0A1M7C2V4-F1
#
_cell.length_a   1.000
_cell.length_b   1.000
_cell.length_c   1.000
_cell.angle_alpha   90.00
_cell.angle_beta   90.00
_cell.angle_gamma   90.00
#
_symmetry.space_group_name_H-M   'P 1'
#
loop_
_entity.id
_entity.type
_entity.pdbx_description
1 polymer ?
#
loop_
_entity_poly.entity_id
_entity_poly.type
_entity_poly.pdbx_seq_one_letter_code
_entity_poly.pdbx_strand_id
1 'polypeptide(L)'
;MSDTIELLEAIGQNATLRHASADQLASILEQANASAALRSAVAAGDSSLLSAEFGHKPNKAPQITNVPGHEEDESDDDGDDKPHHPSEPGHSQPHKHTPHKQ
;
A
#
# COMPACT_ATOMS: atom_id res chain seq x y z
N MET A 1 -1.53 29.27 10.14
CA MET A 1 -1.35 28.59 8.85
C MET A 1 -2.65 27.89 8.42
N SER A 2 -3.83 28.44 8.75
CA SER A 2 -5.10 27.80 8.37
C SER A 2 -5.27 27.80 6.85
N ASP A 3 -4.80 28.87 6.20
CA ASP A 3 -4.97 29.09 4.76
C ASP A 3 -4.44 27.95 3.88
N THR A 4 -3.30 27.33 4.24
CA THR A 4 -2.76 26.19 3.47
C THR A 4 -3.56 24.91 3.66
N ILE A 5 -4.10 24.66 4.86
CA ILE A 5 -4.93 23.48 5.13
C ILE A 5 -6.30 23.62 4.44
N GLU A 6 -6.92 24.79 4.54
CA GLU A 6 -8.18 25.11 3.85
C GLU A 6 -8.03 24.99 2.32
N LEU A 7 -6.88 25.42 1.77
CA LEU A 7 -6.60 25.30 0.34
C LEU A 7 -6.40 23.85 -0.09
N LEU A 8 -5.72 23.04 0.71
CA LEU A 8 -5.59 21.60 0.48
C LEU A 8 -6.94 20.88 0.57
N GLU A 9 -7.81 21.29 1.50
CA GLU A 9 -9.18 20.80 1.58
C GLU A 9 -9.98 21.15 0.33
N ALA A 10 -9.94 22.41 -0.11
CA ALA A 10 -10.64 22.86 -1.31
C ALA A 10 -10.18 22.11 -2.58
N ILE A 11 -8.87 21.87 -2.72
CA ILE A 11 -8.30 21.05 -3.80
C ILE A 11 -8.76 19.58 -3.66
N GLY A 12 -8.74 19.05 -2.45
CA GLY A 12 -9.19 17.69 -2.15
C GLY A 12 -10.67 17.46 -2.45
N GLN A 13 -11.53 18.45 -2.18
CA GLN A 13 -12.98 18.36 -2.38
C GLN A 13 -13.40 18.59 -3.83
N ASN A 14 -12.65 19.39 -4.59
CA ASN A 14 -12.95 19.69 -5.98
C ASN A 14 -12.27 18.70 -6.93
N ALA A 15 -13.06 17.83 -7.57
CA ALA A 15 -12.55 16.84 -8.52
C ALA A 15 -11.79 17.46 -9.71
N THR A 16 -12.21 18.64 -10.19
CA THR A 16 -11.51 19.34 -11.27
C THR A 16 -10.12 19.79 -10.83
N LEU A 17 -9.98 20.29 -9.61
CA LEU A 17 -8.68 20.69 -9.06
C LEU A 17 -7.78 19.48 -8.80
N ARG A 18 -8.36 18.36 -8.36
CA ARG A 18 -7.61 17.11 -8.16
C ARG A 18 -6.99 16.56 -9.45
N HIS A 19 -7.61 16.83 -10.59
CA HIS A 19 -7.16 16.37 -11.91
C HIS A 19 -6.60 17.49 -12.79
N ALA A 20 -6.47 18.70 -12.25
CA ALA A 20 -5.88 19.82 -12.98
C ALA A 20 -4.41 19.56 -13.28
N SER A 21 -3.90 20.14 -14.36
CA SER A 21 -2.47 20.09 -14.65
C SER A 21 -1.66 20.88 -13.61
N ALA A 22 -0.38 20.56 -13.47
CA ALA A 22 0.52 21.26 -12.56
C ALA A 22 0.56 22.77 -12.83
N ASP A 23 0.54 23.20 -14.10
CA ASP A 23 0.53 24.63 -14.48
C ASP A 23 -0.75 25.35 -14.05
N GLN A 24 -1.92 24.68 -14.19
CA GLN A 24 -3.19 25.24 -13.77
C GLN A 24 -3.26 25.34 -12.23
N LEU A 25 -2.82 24.31 -11.53
CA LEU A 25 -2.72 24.31 -10.07
C LEU A 25 -1.75 25.38 -9.58
N ALA A 26 -0.57 25.53 -10.21
CA ALA A 26 0.41 26.55 -9.83
C ALA A 26 -0.16 27.97 -9.92
N SER A 27 -0.92 28.27 -10.98
CA SER A 27 -1.57 29.58 -11.16
C SER A 27 -2.62 29.86 -10.07
N ILE A 28 -3.42 28.85 -9.72
CA ILE A 28 -4.44 28.97 -8.65
C ILE A 28 -3.77 29.15 -7.29
N LEU A 29 -2.70 28.41 -7.02
CA LEU A 29 -1.94 28.50 -5.77
C LEU A 29 -1.24 29.85 -5.62
N GLU A 30 -0.77 30.46 -6.71
CA GLU A 30 -0.25 31.84 -6.69
C GLU A 30 -1.34 32.86 -6.33
N GLN A 31 -2.52 32.75 -6.96
CA GLN A 31 -3.65 33.64 -6.67
C GLN A 31 -4.16 33.50 -5.23
N ALA A 32 -4.10 32.28 -4.69
CA ALA A 32 -4.47 31.98 -3.31
C ALA A 32 -3.37 32.31 -2.28
N ASN A 33 -2.24 32.88 -2.71
CA ASN A 33 -1.08 33.19 -1.87
C ASN A 33 -0.60 31.99 -1.03
N ALA A 34 -0.57 30.81 -1.66
CA ALA A 34 -0.19 29.55 -1.03
C ALA A 34 1.26 29.56 -0.50
N SER A 35 1.56 28.66 0.45
CA SER A 35 2.92 28.52 0.98
C SER A 35 3.93 28.16 -0.11
N ALA A 36 5.17 28.58 0.11
CA ALA A 36 6.27 28.28 -0.81
C ALA A 36 6.49 26.77 -0.97
N ALA A 37 6.27 25.97 0.08
CA ALA A 37 6.42 24.51 -0.01
C ALA A 37 5.31 23.89 -0.86
N LEU A 38 4.06 24.37 -0.76
CA LEU A 38 2.94 23.89 -1.59
C LEU A 38 3.13 24.22 -3.07
N ARG A 39 3.57 25.44 -3.38
CA ARG A 39 3.90 25.83 -4.76
C ARG A 39 5.04 24.99 -5.33
N SER A 40 6.09 24.78 -4.55
CA SER A 40 7.24 23.96 -4.96
C SER A 40 6.86 22.48 -5.14
N ALA A 41 6.00 21.96 -4.27
CA ALA A 41 5.53 20.58 -4.36
C ALA A 41 4.69 20.33 -5.62
N VAL A 42 3.84 21.28 -6.02
CA VAL A 42 3.09 21.18 -7.28
C VAL A 42 4.01 21.30 -8.50
N ALA A 43 4.98 22.23 -8.48
CA ALA A 43 5.89 22.43 -9.59
C ALA A 43 6.85 21.24 -9.80
N ALA A 44 7.35 20.64 -8.72
CA ALA A 44 8.27 19.51 -8.76
C ALA A 44 7.56 18.15 -8.80
N GLY A 45 6.27 18.11 -8.47
CA GLY A 45 5.55 16.85 -8.21
C GLY A 45 6.04 16.11 -6.97
N ASP A 46 6.72 16.80 -6.04
CA ASP A 46 7.38 16.23 -4.87
C ASP A 46 6.72 16.70 -3.56
N SER A 47 6.10 15.77 -2.83
CA SER A 47 5.46 16.03 -1.54
C SER A 47 6.42 16.09 -0.34
N SER A 48 7.73 15.91 -0.55
CA SER A 48 8.73 15.92 0.53
C SER A 48 8.82 17.28 1.23
N LEU A 49 8.65 18.38 0.48
CA LEU A 49 8.64 19.73 1.04
C LEU A 49 7.41 19.97 1.93
N LEU A 50 6.24 19.46 1.52
CA LEU A 50 5.03 19.50 2.34
C LEU A 50 5.18 18.65 3.60
N SER A 51 5.84 17.50 3.47
CA SER A 51 6.14 16.59 4.58
C SER A 51 7.06 17.25 5.63
N ALA A 52 8.00 18.08 5.20
CA ALA A 52 8.83 18.89 6.08
C ALA A 52 8.05 20.04 6.75
N GLU A 53 7.15 20.70 6.01
CA GLU A 53 6.32 21.80 6.54
C GLU A 53 5.30 21.32 7.59
N PHE A 54 4.58 20.23 7.30
CA PHE A 54 3.48 19.75 8.16
C PHE A 54 3.90 18.74 9.24
N GLY A 55 5.15 18.27 9.19
CA GLY A 55 5.64 17.23 10.10
C GLY A 55 5.14 15.84 9.69
N HIS A 56 5.94 15.15 8.89
CA HIS A 56 5.64 13.80 8.43
C HIS A 56 5.50 12.79 9.57
N LYS A 57 4.36 12.11 9.63
CA LYS A 57 4.14 10.94 10.48
C LYS A 57 3.89 9.71 9.61
N PRO A 58 4.77 8.69 9.63
CA PRO A 58 4.56 7.49 8.83
C PRO A 58 3.31 6.75 9.32
N ASN A 59 2.35 6.53 8.42
CA ASN A 59 1.19 5.69 8.70
C ASN A 59 1.64 4.23 8.69
N LYS A 60 1.78 3.61 9.87
CA LYS A 60 2.17 2.20 10.00
C LYS A 60 0.94 1.33 9.73
N ALA A 61 1.11 0.29 8.92
CA ALA A 61 0.05 -0.67 8.69
C ALA A 61 -0.45 -1.25 10.04
N PRO A 62 -1.76 -1.39 10.24
CA PRO A 62 -2.29 -2.04 11.42
C PRO A 62 -1.75 -3.46 11.49
N GLN A 63 -1.35 -3.90 12.70
CA GLN A 63 -0.85 -5.25 12.89
C GLN A 63 -2.03 -6.23 12.83
N ILE A 64 -2.11 -7.03 11.78
CA ILE A 64 -3.10 -8.11 11.67
C ILE A 64 -2.47 -9.35 12.29
N THR A 65 -2.68 -9.55 13.59
CA THR A 65 -2.18 -10.73 14.33
C THR A 65 -3.17 -11.88 14.38
N ASN A 66 -4.36 -11.73 13.79
CA ASN A 66 -5.39 -12.75 13.81
C ASN A 66 -5.18 -13.72 12.64
N VAL A 67 -4.49 -14.82 12.91
CA VAL A 67 -4.61 -16.03 12.10
C VAL A 67 -5.87 -16.78 12.57
N PRO A 68 -6.78 -17.18 11.66
CA PRO A 68 -7.86 -18.10 12.01
C PRO A 68 -7.27 -19.35 12.68
N GLY A 69 -7.86 -19.81 13.78
CA GLY A 69 -7.46 -21.05 14.43
C GLY A 69 -7.56 -22.19 13.42
N HIS A 70 -6.44 -22.82 13.09
CA HIS A 70 -6.41 -24.01 12.26
C HIS A 70 -6.92 -25.16 13.13
N GLU A 71 -8.16 -25.57 12.90
CA GLU A 71 -8.64 -26.88 13.32
C GLU A 71 -7.91 -27.92 12.45
N GLU A 72 -7.11 -28.76 13.10
CA GLU A 72 -6.42 -29.88 12.49
C GLU A 72 -7.47 -30.94 12.11
N ASP A 73 -7.82 -31.01 10.83
CA ASP A 73 -8.71 -32.05 10.30
C ASP A 73 -7.99 -33.40 10.42
N GLU A 74 -8.47 -34.25 11.33
CA GLU A 74 -7.99 -35.60 11.52
C GLU A 74 -8.17 -36.38 10.21
N SER A 75 -7.06 -36.67 9.54
CA SER A 75 -7.08 -37.40 8.28
C SER A 75 -7.45 -38.86 8.56
N ASP A 76 -8.69 -39.24 8.25
CA ASP A 76 -9.15 -40.63 8.24
C ASP A 76 -8.47 -41.35 7.06
N ASP A 77 -7.44 -42.14 7.40
CA ASP A 77 -6.72 -43.04 6.49
C ASP A 77 -7.54 -44.32 6.33
N ASP A 78 -8.21 -44.48 5.19
CA ASP A 78 -8.69 -45.79 4.75
C ASP A 78 -8.48 -45.99 3.23
N GLY A 79 -7.51 -46.86 2.90
CA GLY A 79 -7.69 -47.91 1.90
C GLY A 79 -7.65 -47.59 0.40
N ASP A 80 -6.43 -47.56 -0.17
CA ASP A 80 -5.95 -48.35 -1.33
C ASP A 80 -6.90 -48.68 -2.53
N ASP A 81 -6.65 -48.10 -3.73
CA ASP A 81 -6.30 -48.83 -4.99
C ASP A 81 -5.88 -47.85 -6.13
N LYS A 82 -4.84 -48.21 -6.88
CA LYS A 82 -4.05 -47.43 -7.91
C LYS A 82 -4.72 -47.45 -9.32
N PRO A 83 -4.21 -46.82 -10.44
CA PRO A 83 -2.86 -46.30 -10.72
C PRO A 83 -2.69 -44.98 -11.53
N HIS A 84 -1.50 -44.39 -11.35
CA HIS A 84 -0.65 -43.61 -12.27
C HIS A 84 -1.24 -43.07 -13.60
N HIS A 85 -1.25 -41.73 -13.74
CA HIS A 85 -1.05 -41.07 -15.04
C HIS A 85 0.22 -40.20 -14.98
N PRO A 86 1.09 -40.23 -16.02
CA PRO A 86 2.39 -39.56 -16.00
C PRO A 86 2.29 -38.04 -16.26
N SER A 87 3.31 -37.36 -15.76
CA SER A 87 3.50 -35.93 -15.46
C SER A 87 3.35 -34.92 -16.60
N GLU A 88 3.01 -33.68 -16.23
CA GLU A 88 3.68 -32.48 -16.75
C GLU A 88 4.32 -31.67 -15.59
N PRO A 89 5.56 -31.14 -15.77
CA PRO A 89 6.36 -30.49 -14.73
C PRO A 89 6.21 -28.95 -14.79
N GLY A 90 6.35 -28.17 -13.73
CA GLY A 90 6.62 -28.45 -12.34
C GLY A 90 6.47 -27.12 -11.59
N HIS A 91 5.61 -27.11 -10.59
CA HIS A 91 5.57 -26.06 -9.59
C HIS A 91 6.06 -26.63 -8.26
N SER A 92 7.13 -25.99 -7.77
CA SER A 92 7.40 -25.75 -6.36
C SER A 92 7.89 -26.95 -5.52
N GLN A 93 9.07 -26.71 -4.95
CA GLN A 93 9.83 -27.49 -3.98
C GLN A 93 9.02 -28.12 -2.85
N PRO A 94 9.55 -29.17 -2.21
CA PRO A 94 9.54 -29.14 -0.76
C PRO A 94 10.84 -29.61 -0.08
N HIS A 95 11.27 -28.79 0.88
CA HIS A 95 11.57 -29.16 2.27
C HIS A 95 12.11 -30.58 2.52
N LYS A 96 13.40 -30.65 2.86
CA LYS A 96 13.98 -31.82 3.52
C LYS A 96 13.73 -31.72 5.02
N HIS A 97 12.88 -32.60 5.55
CA HIS A 97 12.80 -32.93 6.96
C HIS A 97 13.20 -34.40 7.12
N THR A 98 14.27 -34.67 7.85
CA THR A 98 14.73 -36.03 8.16
C THR A 98 14.43 -36.34 9.63
N PRO A 99 13.67 -37.41 9.93
CA PRO A 99 13.44 -37.85 11.30
C PRO A 99 14.52 -38.81 11.82
N HIS A 100 14.49 -38.94 13.15
CA HIS A 100 15.42 -39.56 14.08
C HIS A 100 15.22 -41.09 14.19
N LYS A 101 16.31 -41.85 14.33
CA LYS A 101 16.42 -43.18 15.00
C LYS A 101 17.93 -43.56 15.03
N GLN A 102 18.51 -44.20 16.05
CA GLN A 102 18.05 -45.02 17.17
C GLN A 102 18.83 -44.68 18.44
#